data_AF-A0A5B6ZPY7-F1
#
_entry.id   AF-A0A5B6ZPY7-F1
#
_cell.length_a   1.000
_cell.length_b   1.000
_cell.length_c   1.000
_cell.angle_alpha   90.00
_cell.angle_beta   90.00
_cell.angle_gamma   90.00
#
_symmetry.space_group_name_H-M   'P 1'
#
loop_
_entity.id
_entity.type
_entity.pdbx_description
1 polymer ?
#
loop_
_entity_poly.entity_id
_entity_poly.type
_entity_poly.pdbx_seq_one_letter_code
_entity_poly.pdbx_strand_id
1 'polypeptide(L)'
;MHFDTIVGNSLISNTSAPVVFGCSSSQTGDLTKTDRAVDGIFGFGQQGLSIISQLYSQGITPNVFSHCLKGDNGGGGILVLGQIVEPNLVYSPLVPSQYVF
;
A
#
# COMPACT_ATOMS: atom_id res chain seq x y z
N MET A 1 5.84 5.08 -10.65
CA MET A 1 5.82 5.22 -9.17
C MET A 1 7.24 5.39 -8.69
N HIS A 2 7.51 6.39 -7.84
CA HIS A 2 8.81 6.61 -7.23
C HIS A 2 8.74 6.25 -5.75
N PHE A 3 9.76 5.56 -5.23
CA PHE A 3 9.84 5.16 -3.84
C PHE A 3 11.29 4.95 -3.41
N ASP A 4 11.51 5.10 -2.11
CA ASP A 4 12.78 4.84 -1.47
C ASP A 4 12.88 3.35 -1.15
N THR A 5 14.00 2.75 -1.56
CA THR A 5 14.28 1.34 -1.30
C THR A 5 15.28 1.25 -0.15
N ILE A 6 14.93 0.54 0.91
CA ILE A 6 15.80 0.34 2.07
C ILE A 6 16.38 -1.07 2.01
N VAL A 7 17.70 -1.18 1.86
CA VAL A 7 18.42 -2.46 1.91
C VAL A 7 19.39 -2.44 3.10
N GLY A 8 19.12 -3.26 4.12
CA GLY A 8 19.92 -3.31 5.35
C GLY A 8 19.77 -2.05 6.22
N ASN A 9 20.86 -1.61 6.84
CA ASN A 9 20.84 -0.53 7.85
C ASN A 9 20.94 0.91 7.30
N SER A 10 21.15 1.13 6.00
CA SER A 10 21.43 2.50 5.51
C SER A 10 21.41 2.75 4.00
N LEU A 11 21.22 1.75 3.13
CA LEU A 11 21.16 2.02 1.70
C LEU A 11 19.74 2.43 1.31
N ILE A 12 19.52 3.74 1.21
CA ILE A 12 18.35 4.34 0.59
C ILE A 12 18.69 4.58 -0.88
N SER A 13 18.06 3.84 -1.78
CA SER A 13 18.17 4.08 -3.23
C SER A 13 16.80 4.49 -3.77
N ASN A 14 16.76 5.58 -4.53
CA ASN A 14 15.56 6.02 -5.22
C ASN A 14 15.27 5.07 -6.37
N THR A 15 14.18 4.31 -6.27
CA THR A 15 13.76 3.38 -7.31
C THR A 15 12.46 3.86 -7.94
N SER A 16 12.29 3.52 -9.21
CA SER A 16 11.09 3.83 -9.97
C SER A 16 10.56 2.58 -10.63
N ALA A 17 9.26 2.35 -10.53
CA ALA A 17 8.58 1.24 -11.19
C ALA A 17 7.40 1.73 -12.02
N PRO A 18 7.20 1.21 -13.25
CA PRO A 18 5.95 1.41 -13.96
C PRO A 18 4.81 0.71 -13.22
N VAL A 19 3.68 1.39 -13.08
CA VAL A 19 2.46 0.83 -12.48
C VAL A 19 1.27 1.24 -13.32
N VAL A 20 0.33 0.32 -13.48
CA VAL A 20 -0.96 0.56 -14.12
C VAL A 20 -1.95 0.97 -13.03
N PHE A 21 -2.66 2.07 -13.25
CA PHE A 21 -3.70 2.56 -12.34
C PHE A 21 -4.92 3.01 -13.13
N GLY A 22 -6.09 3.01 -12.48
CA GLY A 22 -7.34 3.49 -13.08
C GLY A 22 -7.44 5.01 -13.05
N CYS A 23 -8.11 5.58 -14.05
CA CYS A 23 -8.47 7.00 -14.08
C CYS A 23 -9.98 7.15 -13.83
N SER A 24 -10.37 8.18 -13.09
CA SER A 24 -11.77 8.58 -12.93
C SER A 24 -11.89 10.09 -13.03
N SER A 25 -12.94 10.57 -13.70
CA SER A 25 -13.28 12.00 -13.82
C SER A 25 -14.37 12.44 -12.84
N SER A 26 -14.96 11.51 -12.09
CA SER A 26 -16.02 11.79 -11.13
C SER A 26 -15.73 11.11 -9.80
N GLN A 27 -15.96 11.85 -8.72
CA GLN A 27 -15.88 11.37 -7.35
C GLN A 27 -17.29 11.34 -6.76
N THR A 28 -17.57 10.34 -5.95
CA THR A 28 -18.87 10.14 -5.31
C THR A 28 -18.69 9.81 -3.83
N GLY A 29 -19.74 10.01 -3.03
CA GLY A 29 -19.73 9.66 -1.61
C GLY A 29 -18.84 10.58 -0.79
N ASP A 30 -18.12 10.02 0.19
CA ASP A 30 -17.31 10.80 1.14
C ASP A 30 -16.12 11.53 0.48
N LEU A 31 -15.71 11.12 -0.71
CA LEU A 31 -14.61 11.76 -1.46
C LEU A 31 -14.98 13.16 -1.98
N THR A 32 -16.27 13.49 -2.06
CA THR A 32 -16.72 14.83 -2.46
C THR A 32 -16.68 15.83 -1.31
N LYS A 33 -16.41 15.39 -0.08
CA LYS A 33 -16.34 16.27 1.09
C LYS A 33 -14.95 16.89 1.19
N THR A 34 -14.89 18.20 1.41
CA THR A 34 -13.63 18.97 1.39
C THR A 34 -12.64 18.57 2.47
N ASP A 35 -13.11 18.01 3.59
CA ASP A 35 -12.28 17.50 4.68
C ASP A 35 -11.63 16.14 4.37
N ARG A 36 -12.06 15.47 3.30
CA ARG A 36 -11.58 14.13 2.87
C ARG A 36 -11.22 14.06 1.38
N ALA A 37 -11.11 15.21 0.72
CA ALA A 37 -10.80 15.28 -0.70
C ALA A 37 -9.37 14.77 -0.95
N VAL A 38 -9.24 13.83 -1.88
CA VAL A 38 -7.96 13.23 -2.30
C VAL A 38 -7.91 13.20 -3.82
N ASP A 39 -6.71 13.27 -4.38
CA ASP A 39 -6.50 13.19 -5.84
C ASP A 39 -6.68 11.77 -6.40
N GLY A 40 -6.72 10.76 -5.53
CA GLY A 40 -6.91 9.37 -5.92
C GLY A 40 -6.89 8.42 -4.72
N ILE A 41 -7.24 7.16 -4.98
CA ILE A 41 -7.28 6.10 -3.97
C ILE A 41 -6.19 5.09 -4.27
N PHE A 42 -5.47 4.72 -3.21
CA PHE A 42 -4.40 3.73 -3.28
C PHE A 42 -4.87 2.42 -2.62
N GLY A 43 -5.29 1.46 -3.45
CA GLY A 43 -5.89 0.20 -2.99
C GLY A 43 -4.87 -0.92 -2.74
N PHE A 44 -4.94 -1.55 -1.56
CA PHE A 44 -4.11 -2.70 -1.16
C PHE A 44 -4.85 -4.05 -1.21
N GLY A 45 -5.97 -4.14 -1.94
CA GLY A 45 -6.78 -5.35 -2.02
C GLY A 45 -6.01 -6.54 -2.58
N GLN A 46 -6.44 -7.76 -2.26
CA GLN A 46 -5.86 -9.02 -2.74
C GLN A 46 -6.27 -9.32 -4.19
N GLN A 47 -5.92 -8.42 -5.10
CA GLN A 47 -6.27 -8.48 -6.52
C GLN A 47 -5.04 -8.21 -7.39
N GLY A 48 -4.98 -8.81 -8.58
CA GLY A 48 -3.80 -8.76 -9.44
C GLY A 48 -3.40 -7.35 -9.92
N LEU A 49 -4.34 -6.40 -9.93
CA LEU A 49 -4.09 -4.99 -10.25
C LEU A 49 -3.71 -4.15 -9.02
N SER A 50 -3.67 -4.72 -7.82
CA SER A 50 -3.15 -4.00 -6.65
C SER A 50 -1.69 -3.64 -6.87
N ILE A 51 -1.25 -2.52 -6.30
CA ILE A 51 0.13 -2.08 -6.49
C ILE A 51 1.14 -3.06 -5.88
N ILE A 52 0.74 -3.75 -4.80
CA ILE A 52 1.55 -4.79 -4.17
C ILE A 52 1.79 -5.94 -5.14
N SER A 53 0.73 -6.43 -5.79
CA SER A 53 0.81 -7.50 -6.77
C SER A 53 1.58 -7.08 -8.03
N GLN A 54 1.40 -5.84 -8.49
CA GLN A 54 2.14 -5.32 -9.65
C GLN A 54 3.64 -5.24 -9.39
N LEU A 55 4.07 -4.69 -8.25
CA LEU A 55 5.49 -4.60 -7.89
C LEU A 55 6.11 -5.98 -7.64
N TYR A 56 5.35 -6.89 -7.04
CA TYR A 56 5.76 -8.28 -6.87
C TYR A 56 5.97 -8.99 -8.21
N SER A 57 5.06 -8.82 -9.17
CA SER A 57 5.19 -9.41 -10.52
C SER A 57 6.41 -8.92 -11.29
N GLN A 58 6.91 -7.72 -10.95
CA GLN A 58 8.12 -7.11 -11.51
C GLN A 58 9.39 -7.53 -10.74
N GLY A 59 9.26 -8.30 -9.66
CA GLY A 59 10.38 -8.75 -8.82
C GLY A 59 11.00 -7.64 -7.95
N ILE A 60 10.28 -6.54 -7.73
CA ILE A 60 10.81 -5.35 -7.03
C ILE A 60 10.61 -5.48 -5.51
N THR A 61 9.44 -5.98 -5.10
CA THR A 61 9.08 -6.15 -3.69
C THR A 61 8.53 -7.56 -3.46
N PRO A 62 8.56 -8.09 -2.24
CA PRO A 62 7.78 -9.28 -1.91
C PRO A 62 6.26 -8.96 -1.97
N ASN A 63 5.42 -9.99 -2.09
CA ASN A 63 3.96 -9.86 -2.17
C ASN A 63 3.32 -9.61 -0.78
N VAL A 64 3.79 -8.58 -0.08
CA VAL A 64 3.37 -8.22 1.28
C VAL A 64 3.61 -6.73 1.50
N PHE A 65 2.84 -6.12 2.38
CA PHE A 65 3.06 -4.75 2.82
C PHE A 65 2.88 -4.66 4.34
N SER A 66 3.49 -3.64 4.92
CA SER A 66 3.37 -3.31 6.34
C SER A 66 2.97 -1.84 6.46
N HIS A 67 2.04 -1.52 7.35
CA HIS A 67 1.57 -0.14 7.53
C HIS A 67 1.41 0.17 9.01
N CYS A 68 2.06 1.24 9.46
CA CYS A 68 1.86 1.82 10.78
C CYS A 68 1.17 3.17 10.62
N LEU A 69 -0.10 3.28 11.03
CA LEU A 69 -0.86 4.52 11.00
C LEU A 69 -0.60 5.33 12.27
N LYS A 70 -0.45 6.64 12.15
CA LYS A 70 -0.41 7.52 13.32
C LYS A 70 -1.84 7.76 13.81
N GLY A 71 -2.07 7.52 15.10
CA GLY A 71 -3.42 7.56 15.71
C GLY A 71 -3.88 8.94 16.18
N ASP A 72 -3.08 10.00 15.99
CA ASP A 72 -3.50 11.36 16.36
C ASP A 72 -4.18 12.09 15.19
N ASN A 73 -4.87 13.19 15.52
CA ASN A 73 -5.57 14.03 14.51
C ASN A 73 -4.62 14.70 13.51
N GLY A 74 -3.30 14.58 13.69
CA GLY A 74 -2.30 15.11 12.77
C GLY A 74 -2.07 14.20 11.55
N GLY A 75 -2.57 12.96 11.58
CA GLY A 75 -2.39 12.00 10.50
C GLY A 75 -0.93 11.60 10.25
N GLY A 76 -0.72 10.79 9.21
CA GLY A 76 0.60 10.26 8.84
C GLY A 76 0.82 8.81 9.26
N GLY A 77 2.08 8.39 9.28
CA GLY A 77 2.45 6.99 9.48
C GLY A 77 3.59 6.57 8.55
N ILE A 78 3.82 5.27 8.49
CA ILE A 78 4.84 4.66 7.63
C ILE A 78 4.20 3.50 6.87
N LEU A 79 4.30 3.57 5.53
CA LEU A 79 3.94 2.49 4.63
C LEU A 79 5.22 1.85 4.08
N VAL A 80 5.33 0.54 4.22
CA VAL A 80 6.42 -0.26 3.66
C VAL A 80 5.83 -1.25 2.65
N LEU A 81 6.30 -1.19 1.41
CA LEU A 81 5.99 -2.15 0.36
C LEU A 81 6.87 -3.40 0.54
N GLY A 82 6.64 -4.09 1.65
CA GLY A 82 7.39 -5.26 2.07
C GLY A 82 7.08 -5.66 3.51
N GLN A 83 7.90 -6.57 4.03
CA GLN A 83 7.79 -7.06 5.39
C GLN A 83 8.75 -6.31 6.31
N ILE A 84 8.25 -5.88 7.47
CA ILE A 84 9.08 -5.37 8.56
C ILE A 84 9.59 -6.52 9.45
N VAL A 85 10.76 -6.33 10.06
CA VAL A 85 11.26 -7.21 11.10
C VAL A 85 10.93 -6.57 12.44
N GLU A 86 9.81 -7.00 13.04
CA GLU A 86 9.39 -6.60 14.38
C GLU A 86 9.26 -7.85 15.27
N PRO A 87 10.11 -8.00 16.32
CA PRO A 87 10.15 -9.21 17.14
C PRO A 87 8.82 -9.59 17.81
N ASN A 88 7.97 -8.61 18.08
CA ASN A 88 6.75 -8.80 18.87
C ASN A 88 5.47 -8.84 18.03
N LEU A 89 5.58 -8.99 16.70
CA LEU A 89 4.40 -9.03 15.84
C LEU A 89 3.64 -10.35 16.06
N VAL A 90 2.38 -10.24 16.48
CA VAL A 90 1.47 -11.38 16.61
C VAL A 90 0.74 -11.59 15.28
N TYR A 91 0.79 -12.81 14.75
CA TYR A 91 0.20 -13.14 13.46
C TYR A 91 -1.11 -13.92 13.62
N SER A 92 -2.03 -13.69 12.67
CA SER A 92 -3.23 -14.48 12.44
C SER A 92 -3.34 -14.81 10.95
N PRO A 93 -3.92 -15.95 10.55
CA PRO A 93 -4.15 -16.25 9.14
C PRO A 93 -5.02 -15.18 8.46
N LEU A 94 -4.61 -14.75 7.27
CA LEU A 94 -5.48 -13.99 6.36
C LEU A 94 -6.45 -14.97 5.70
N VAL A 95 -7.74 -14.83 5.98
CA VAL A 95 -8.77 -15.66 5.36
C VAL A 95 -8.97 -15.20 3.91
N PRO A 96 -8.86 -16.09 2.91
CA PRO A 96 -9.16 -15.73 1.53
C PRO A 96 -10.58 -15.20 1.41
N SER A 97 -10.82 -14.29 0.46
CA SER A 97 -12.15 -13.76 0.17
C SER A 97 -13.14 -14.92 0.02
N GLN A 98 -14.06 -15.06 0.98
CA GLN A 98 -15.16 -16.00 0.88
C GLN A 98 -16.10 -15.40 -0.17
N TYR A 99 -16.18 -16.02 -1.34
CA TYR A 99 -17.31 -15.79 -2.23
C TYR A 99 -18.55 -16.33 -1.51
N VAL A 100 -19.21 -15.47 -0.74
CA VAL A 100 -20.57 -15.72 -0.27
C VAL A 100 -21.46 -15.51 -1.50
N PHE A 101 -21.81 -16.61 -2.15
CA PHE A 101 -22.86 -16.64 -3.17
C PHE A 101 -24.23 -16.40 -2.50
#